data_AF-A0A017T1R1-F1
#
_entry.id   AF-A0A017T1R1-F1
#
_cell.length_a   1.000
_cell.length_b   1.000
_cell.length_c   1.000
_cell.angle_alpha   90.00
_cell.angle_beta   90.00
_cell.angle_gamma   90.00
#
_symmetry.space_group_name_H-M   'P 1'
#
loop_
_entity.id
_entity.type
_entity.pdbx_description
1 polymer ?
#
loop_
_entity_poly.entity_id
_entity_poly.type
_entity_poly.pdbx_seq_one_letter_code
_entity_poly.pdbx_strand_id
1 'polypeptide(L)'
;MGPGLSKSRPPSILRRRVVELWSTTEGEVRALFEAADVVSEGAARVEGDALVYYGSSSVLLVPPDPATIRQLGYVLAQDPHARVRALRIAHREASARAGGTLTRVQAEISFGEGPGQVRMSRGRPALAIGVDVSAVVIAHGAKARHA
;
A
#
# COMPACT_ATOMS: atom_id res chain seq x y z
N MET A 1 -11.23 -32.49 62.76
CA MET A 1 -10.90 -31.39 61.82
C MET A 1 -10.55 -32.01 60.48
N GLY A 2 -11.56 -32.26 59.64
CA GLY A 2 -11.37 -32.80 58.29
C GLY A 2 -11.41 -31.67 57.26
N PRO A 3 -10.64 -31.74 56.17
CA PRO A 3 -10.56 -30.65 55.19
C PRO A 3 -11.91 -30.50 54.49
N GLY A 4 -12.49 -29.30 54.60
CA GLY A 4 -13.72 -28.95 53.91
C GLY A 4 -13.54 -29.07 52.41
N LEU A 5 -14.49 -29.75 51.76
CA LEU A 5 -14.58 -29.91 50.31
C LEU A 5 -14.57 -28.52 49.65
N SER A 6 -13.37 -28.08 49.28
CA SER A 6 -13.13 -26.86 48.53
C SER A 6 -13.62 -27.05 47.09
N LYS A 7 -14.91 -26.74 46.89
CA LYS A 7 -15.48 -26.18 45.65
C LYS A 7 -14.93 -26.76 44.34
N SER A 8 -15.28 -28.00 44.00
CA SER A 8 -15.21 -28.47 42.62
C SER A 8 -16.38 -27.87 41.82
N ARG A 9 -16.22 -26.64 41.34
CA ARG A 9 -17.14 -26.10 40.33
C ARG A 9 -16.96 -26.93 39.05
N PRO A 10 -18.04 -27.50 38.46
CA PRO A 10 -17.90 -28.23 37.21
C PRO A 10 -17.38 -27.27 36.12
N PRO A 11 -16.39 -27.68 35.31
CA PRO A 11 -15.87 -26.83 34.25
C PRO A 11 -16.99 -26.50 33.26
N SER A 12 -17.10 -25.22 32.90
CA SER A 12 -18.09 -24.78 31.91
C SER A 12 -17.81 -25.46 30.56
N ILE A 13 -18.79 -26.20 30.05
CA ILE A 13 -18.73 -26.85 28.73
C ILE A 13 -18.74 -25.79 27.61
N LEU A 14 -19.27 -24.60 27.88
CA LEU A 14 -19.38 -23.52 26.92
C LEU A 14 -18.35 -22.43 27.22
N ARG A 15 -17.71 -21.92 26.15
CA ARG A 15 -16.92 -20.69 26.16
C ARG A 15 -17.45 -19.75 25.09
N ARG A 16 -17.78 -18.53 25.48
CA ARG A 16 -18.11 -17.45 24.55
C ARG A 16 -16.83 -16.86 23.97
N ARG A 17 -16.79 -16.68 22.65
CA ARG A 17 -15.75 -15.92 21.94
C ARG A 17 -16.41 -14.80 21.14
N VAL A 18 -15.72 -13.67 21.03
CA VAL A 18 -16.11 -12.54 20.18
C VAL A 18 -15.02 -12.40 19.13
N VAL A 19 -15.42 -12.34 17.85
CA VAL A 19 -14.52 -12.08 16.73
C VAL A 19 -15.00 -10.79 16.06
N GLU A 20 -14.06 -9.88 15.82
CA GLU A 20 -14.31 -8.66 15.08
C GLU A 20 -13.87 -8.89 13.63
N LEU A 21 -14.77 -8.61 12.68
CA LEU A 21 -14.55 -8.82 11.26
C LEU A 21 -14.69 -7.48 10.53
N TRP A 22 -13.71 -7.18 9.68
CA TRP A 22 -13.67 -5.96 8.89
C TRP A 22 -13.65 -6.33 7.40
N SER A 23 -14.39 -5.57 6.59
CA SER A 23 -14.37 -5.69 5.14
C SER A 23 -14.51 -4.32 4.51
N THR A 24 -14.04 -4.19 3.28
CA THR A 24 -14.20 -3.00 2.46
C THR A 24 -15.46 -3.11 1.60
N THR A 25 -16.05 -1.96 1.26
CA THR A 25 -17.02 -1.85 0.18
C THR A 25 -16.27 -1.36 -1.08
N GLU A 26 -16.43 -2.06 -2.20
CA GLU A 26 -15.64 -1.80 -3.41
C GLU A 26 -15.76 -0.34 -3.91
N GLY A 27 -16.99 0.22 -3.87
CA GLY A 27 -17.27 1.58 -4.31
C GLY A 27 -16.52 2.65 -3.49
N GLU A 28 -16.48 2.50 -2.17
CA GLU A 28 -15.80 3.46 -1.28
C GLU A 28 -14.28 3.35 -1.40
N VAL A 29 -13.73 2.14 -1.53
CA VAL A 29 -12.30 1.96 -1.78
C VAL A 29 -11.91 2.60 -3.11
N ARG A 30 -12.71 2.40 -4.16
CA ARG A 30 -12.44 3.05 -5.45
C ARG A 30 -12.41 4.57 -5.30
N ALA A 31 -13.43 5.16 -4.68
CA ALA A 31 -13.51 6.61 -4.46
C ALA A 31 -12.31 7.14 -3.65
N LEU A 32 -11.86 6.37 -2.65
CA LEU A 32 -10.70 6.73 -1.84
C LEU A 32 -9.40 6.77 -2.66
N PHE A 33 -9.20 5.82 -3.58
CA PHE A 33 -8.05 5.83 -4.50
C PHE A 33 -8.15 6.94 -5.55
N GLU A 34 -9.35 7.27 -6.03
CA GLU A 34 -9.57 8.36 -6.99
C GLU A 34 -9.29 9.74 -6.36
N ALA A 35 -9.58 9.91 -5.07
CA ALA A 35 -9.31 11.14 -4.32
C ALA A 35 -7.89 11.21 -3.73
N ALA A 36 -7.08 10.17 -3.91
CA ALA A 36 -5.77 10.05 -3.28
C ALA A 36 -4.79 11.10 -3.81
N ASP A 37 -4.01 11.68 -2.90
CA ASP A 37 -2.83 12.44 -3.30
C ASP A 37 -1.68 11.45 -3.58
N VAL A 38 -0.93 11.70 -4.65
CA VAL A 38 0.19 10.84 -5.06
C VAL A 38 1.46 11.65 -5.07
N VAL A 39 2.48 11.15 -4.38
CA VAL A 39 3.83 11.72 -4.35
C VAL A 39 4.79 10.68 -4.90
N SER A 40 5.53 11.04 -5.95
CA SER A 40 6.42 10.09 -6.62
C SER A 40 7.76 10.71 -6.97
N GLU A 41 8.81 9.91 -6.78
CA GLU A 41 10.20 10.22 -7.08
C GLU A 41 10.79 9.10 -7.93
N GLY A 42 11.88 9.39 -8.65
CA GLY A 42 12.60 8.38 -9.40
C GLY A 42 13.31 8.93 -10.62
N ALA A 43 14.23 8.13 -11.13
CA ALA A 43 15.04 8.45 -12.30
C ALA A 43 15.52 7.18 -12.99
N ALA A 44 15.78 7.31 -14.29
CA ALA A 44 16.47 6.28 -15.05
C ALA A 44 18.00 6.43 -14.90
N ARG A 45 18.70 5.30 -14.78
CA ARG A 45 20.15 5.20 -14.66
C ARG A 45 20.68 4.16 -15.64
N VAL A 46 21.85 4.42 -16.20
CA VAL A 46 22.54 3.43 -17.05
C VAL A 46 23.22 2.43 -16.13
N GLU A 47 22.89 1.15 -16.30
CA GLU A 47 23.47 0.02 -15.58
C GLU A 47 23.90 -1.04 -16.58
N GLY A 48 25.22 -1.16 -16.79
CA GLY A 48 25.76 -1.96 -17.90
C GLY A 48 25.28 -1.44 -19.25
N ASP A 49 24.69 -2.32 -20.05
CA ASP A 49 24.16 -2.00 -21.38
C ASP A 49 22.66 -1.62 -21.36
N ALA A 50 22.07 -1.45 -20.18
CA ALA A 50 20.64 -1.16 -20.02
C ALA A 50 20.38 0.19 -19.34
N LEU A 51 19.28 0.83 -19.71
CA LEU A 51 18.72 1.95 -18.97
C LEU A 51 17.68 1.40 -18.00
N VAL A 52 17.89 1.55 -16.69
CA VAL A 52 17.02 1.02 -15.64
C VAL A 52 16.38 2.17 -14.85
N TYR A 53 15.07 2.18 -14.76
CA TYR A 53 14.32 3.11 -13.91
C TYR A 53 14.23 2.56 -12.50
N TYR A 54 14.50 3.43 -11.53
CA TYR A 54 14.21 3.21 -10.12
C TYR A 54 13.37 4.37 -9.61
N GLY A 55 12.28 4.08 -8.92
CA GLY A 55 11.43 5.10 -8.33
C GLY A 55 10.56 4.58 -7.22
N SER A 56 9.97 5.52 -6.49
CA SER A 56 9.05 5.26 -5.40
C SER A 56 7.79 6.10 -5.58
N SER A 57 6.66 5.57 -5.13
CA SER A 57 5.38 6.27 -5.14
C SER A 57 4.67 6.07 -3.81
N SER A 58 4.24 7.16 -3.19
CA SER A 58 3.38 7.18 -2.01
C SER A 58 1.97 7.57 -2.41
N VAL A 59 1.03 6.64 -2.27
CA VAL A 59 -0.41 6.91 -2.44
C VAL A 59 -1.00 7.21 -1.07
N LEU A 60 -1.47 8.44 -0.88
CA LEU A 60 -2.00 8.93 0.39
C LEU A 60 -3.52 8.90 0.38
N LEU A 61 -4.07 7.97 1.16
CA LEU A 61 -5.51 7.74 1.28
C LEU A 61 -6.04 8.43 2.54
N VAL A 62 -6.91 9.43 2.39
CA VAL A 62 -7.55 10.13 3.52
C VAL A 62 -8.90 9.49 3.82
N PRO A 63 -9.03 8.66 4.89
CA PRO A 63 -10.31 8.04 5.19
C PRO A 63 -11.36 9.10 5.59
N PRO A 64 -12.65 8.83 5.34
CA PRO A 64 -13.73 9.70 5.82
C PRO A 64 -13.66 9.93 7.33
N ASP A 65 -13.47 8.85 8.08
CA ASP A 65 -13.23 8.85 9.52
C ASP A 65 -11.75 8.55 9.84
N PRO A 66 -10.99 9.51 10.42
CA PRO A 66 -9.61 9.27 10.84
C PRO A 66 -9.44 8.16 11.89
N ALA A 67 -10.48 7.85 12.67
CA ALA A 67 -10.39 6.82 13.71
C ALA A 67 -10.25 5.40 13.13
N THR A 68 -10.72 5.18 11.90
CA THR A 68 -10.69 3.86 11.23
C THR A 68 -9.39 3.60 10.48
N ILE A 69 -8.44 4.53 10.49
CA ILE A 69 -7.27 4.48 9.60
C ILE A 69 -6.40 3.24 9.79
N ARG A 70 -6.29 2.73 11.02
CA ARG A 70 -5.52 1.50 11.31
C ARG A 70 -6.22 0.26 10.77
N GLN A 71 -7.52 0.12 11.04
CA GLN A 71 -8.33 -0.98 10.54
C GLN A 71 -8.36 -0.99 9.02
N LEU A 72 -8.51 0.18 8.41
CA LEU A 72 -8.45 0.36 6.97
C LEU A 72 -7.08 -0.10 6.41
N GLY A 73 -5.98 0.27 7.06
CA GLY A 73 -4.64 -0.21 6.71
C GLY A 73 -4.55 -1.74 6.72
N TYR A 74 -5.03 -2.40 7.77
CA TYR A 74 -5.04 -3.86 7.86
C TYR A 74 -5.87 -4.52 6.77
N VAL A 75 -7.08 -4.00 6.50
CA VAL A 75 -7.95 -4.58 5.47
C VAL A 75 -7.36 -4.37 4.08
N LEU A 76 -6.89 -3.16 3.75
CA LEU A 76 -6.32 -2.85 2.44
C LEU A 76 -5.02 -3.60 2.18
N ALA A 77 -4.22 -3.89 3.22
CA ALA A 77 -3.01 -4.70 3.07
C ALA A 77 -3.33 -6.13 2.59
N GLN A 78 -4.52 -6.65 2.89
CA GLN A 78 -4.99 -7.96 2.44
C GLN A 78 -5.86 -7.90 1.18
N ASP A 79 -6.22 -6.70 0.71
CA ASP A 79 -7.09 -6.50 -0.45
C ASP A 79 -6.27 -6.53 -1.76
N PRO A 80 -6.48 -7.53 -2.64
CA PRO A 80 -5.75 -7.62 -3.92
C PRO A 80 -6.10 -6.46 -4.85
N HIS A 81 -7.32 -5.90 -4.79
CA HIS A 81 -7.71 -4.76 -5.61
C HIS A 81 -7.00 -3.49 -5.19
N ALA A 82 -6.81 -3.29 -3.88
CA ALA A 82 -6.03 -2.16 -3.36
C ALA A 82 -4.58 -2.21 -3.86
N ARG A 83 -3.95 -3.39 -3.82
CA ARG A 83 -2.59 -3.62 -4.33
C ARG A 83 -2.48 -3.34 -5.83
N VAL A 84 -3.42 -3.85 -6.63
CA VAL A 84 -3.44 -3.61 -8.08
C VAL A 84 -3.66 -2.14 -8.41
N ARG A 85 -4.53 -1.44 -7.67
CA ARG A 85 -4.74 0.01 -7.85
C ARG A 85 -3.48 0.81 -7.52
N ALA A 86 -2.84 0.54 -6.38
CA ALA A 86 -1.58 1.18 -6.00
C ALA A 86 -0.48 0.93 -7.04
N LEU A 87 -0.34 -0.31 -7.51
CA LEU A 87 0.62 -0.66 -8.57
C LEU A 87 0.34 0.07 -9.89
N ARG A 88 -0.93 0.19 -10.30
CA ARG A 88 -1.30 0.93 -11.51
C ARG A 88 -0.97 2.42 -11.42
N ILE A 89 -1.18 3.01 -10.24
CA ILE A 89 -0.79 4.40 -9.98
C ILE A 89 0.73 4.54 -10.07
N ALA A 90 1.48 3.72 -9.34
CA ALA A 90 2.94 3.75 -9.34
C ALA A 90 3.53 3.51 -10.74
N HIS A 91 2.96 2.57 -11.50
CA HIS A 91 3.36 2.31 -12.88
C HIS A 91 3.14 3.54 -13.78
N ARG A 92 2.00 4.21 -13.66
CA ARG A 92 1.70 5.44 -14.43
C ARG A 92 2.73 6.54 -14.09
N GLU A 93 2.98 6.76 -12.81
CA GLU A 93 3.94 7.76 -12.33
C GLU A 93 5.38 7.46 -12.77
N ALA A 94 5.78 6.19 -12.72
CA ALA A 94 7.08 5.74 -13.21
C ALA A 94 7.20 5.91 -14.73
N SER A 95 6.18 5.50 -15.48
CA SER A 95 6.16 5.62 -16.96
C SER A 95 6.27 7.08 -17.41
N ALA A 96 5.61 7.99 -16.69
CA ALA A 96 5.67 9.43 -16.98
C ALA A 96 7.08 10.01 -16.75
N ARG A 97 7.87 9.43 -15.84
CA ARG A 97 9.21 9.91 -15.46
C ARG A 97 10.36 9.19 -16.17
N ALA A 98 10.15 7.96 -16.62
CA ALA A 98 11.22 7.12 -17.16
C ALA A 98 11.82 7.59 -18.48
N GLY A 99 11.15 8.48 -19.21
CA GLY A 99 11.61 8.98 -20.51
C GLY A 99 11.59 7.94 -21.64
N GLY A 100 10.90 6.81 -21.44
CA GLY A 100 10.77 5.71 -22.38
C GLY A 100 9.75 4.68 -21.89
N THR A 101 9.57 3.60 -22.65
CA THR A 101 8.62 2.55 -22.27
C THR A 101 9.24 1.65 -21.22
N LEU A 102 8.56 1.47 -20.09
CA LEU A 102 8.93 0.47 -19.10
C LEU A 102 8.61 -0.93 -19.63
N THR A 103 9.52 -1.87 -19.41
CA THR A 103 9.32 -3.30 -19.71
C THR A 103 8.52 -3.96 -18.58
N ARG A 104 8.99 -5.10 -18.06
CA ARG A 104 8.42 -5.73 -16.88
C ARG A 104 8.75 -4.87 -15.66
N VAL A 105 7.71 -4.38 -15.00
CA VAL A 105 7.84 -3.70 -13.71
C VAL A 105 7.96 -4.73 -12.59
N GLN A 106 9.01 -4.60 -11.80
CA GLN A 106 9.12 -5.19 -10.48
C GLN A 106 8.70 -4.14 -9.45
N ALA A 107 7.88 -4.54 -8.48
CA ALA A 107 7.41 -3.63 -7.46
C ALA A 107 7.36 -4.28 -6.08
N GLU A 108 7.74 -3.50 -5.07
CA GLU A 108 7.53 -3.81 -3.67
C GLU A 108 6.44 -2.89 -3.15
N ILE A 109 5.44 -3.44 -2.46
CA ILE A 109 4.29 -2.70 -1.95
C ILE A 109 4.28 -2.81 -0.44
N SER A 110 4.40 -1.67 0.23
CA SER A 110 4.27 -1.53 1.68
C SER A 110 3.03 -0.72 2.03
N PHE A 111 2.41 -1.08 3.13
CA PHE A 111 1.36 -0.29 3.77
C PHE A 111 1.99 0.26 5.05
N GLY A 112 1.75 1.53 5.41
CA GLY A 112 2.42 2.19 6.55
C GLY A 112 2.43 1.36 7.83
N GLU A 113 3.54 0.65 8.07
CA GLU A 113 3.66 -0.42 9.04
C GLU A 113 4.28 0.11 10.35
N GLY A 114 3.40 0.40 11.31
CA GLY A 114 3.75 0.69 12.70
C GLY A 114 2.59 1.38 13.44
N PRO A 115 2.42 1.18 14.76
CA PRO A 115 1.42 1.92 15.53
C PRO A 115 1.76 3.43 15.47
N GLY A 116 1.09 4.17 14.58
CA GLY A 116 1.22 5.62 14.45
C GLY A 116 1.75 6.15 13.11
N GLN A 117 2.01 5.33 12.09
CA GLN A 117 2.49 5.84 10.80
C GLN A 117 1.35 6.33 9.89
N VAL A 118 0.66 7.36 10.36
CA VAL A 118 -0.31 8.12 9.59
C VAL A 118 0.40 9.37 9.04
N ARG A 119 0.39 9.55 7.73
CA ARG A 119 0.96 10.75 7.08
C ARG A 119 -0.08 11.86 7.01
N MET A 120 0.33 13.07 6.66
CA MET A 120 -0.60 14.16 6.42
C MET A 120 -0.82 14.34 4.92
N SER A 121 -2.08 14.37 4.48
CA SER A 121 -2.50 14.87 3.17
C SER A 121 -3.53 15.97 3.42
N ARG A 122 -3.27 17.17 2.88
CA ARG A 122 -4.12 18.36 3.05
C ARG A 122 -4.48 18.66 4.52
N GLY A 123 -3.51 18.47 5.42
CA GLY A 123 -3.68 18.67 6.87
C GLY A 123 -4.53 17.61 7.58
N ARG A 124 -4.92 16.53 6.89
CA ARG A 124 -5.66 15.41 7.47
C ARG A 124 -4.79 14.15 7.57
N PRO A 125 -5.03 13.32 8.59
CA PRO A 125 -4.35 12.03 8.71
C PRO A 125 -4.71 11.12 7.52
N ALA A 126 -3.69 10.52 6.90
CA ALA A 126 -3.76 9.72 5.68
C ALA A 126 -2.96 8.41 5.82
N LEU A 127 -3.55 7.32 5.32
CA LEU A 127 -2.89 6.03 5.19
C LEU A 127 -1.98 6.09 3.96
N ALA A 128 -0.70 5.78 4.14
CA ALA A 128 0.24 5.73 3.04
C ALA A 128 0.39 4.29 2.52
N ILE A 129 0.28 4.13 1.21
CA ILE A 129 0.72 2.94 0.49
C ILE A 129 1.98 3.32 -0.27
N GLY A 130 3.10 2.73 0.14
CA GLY A 130 4.39 2.86 -0.54
C GLY A 130 4.52 1.82 -1.64
N VAL A 131 4.95 2.24 -2.82
CA VAL A 131 5.25 1.36 -3.94
C VAL A 131 6.60 1.72 -4.52
N ASP A 132 7.59 0.86 -4.30
CA ASP A 132 8.91 0.98 -4.91
C ASP A 132 8.91 0.19 -6.22
N VAL A 133 9.39 0.81 -7.28
CA VAL A 133 9.32 0.32 -8.66
C VAL A 133 10.71 0.29 -9.27
N SER A 134 11.05 -0.84 -9.89
CA SER A 134 12.19 -0.95 -10.79
C SER A 134 11.79 -1.60 -12.12
N ALA A 135 12.36 -1.11 -13.22
CA ALA A 135 12.09 -1.63 -14.54
C ALA A 135 13.17 -1.23 -15.55
N VAL A 136 13.46 -2.12 -16.51
CA VAL A 136 14.27 -1.74 -17.69
C VAL A 136 13.44 -0.83 -18.58
N VAL A 137 14.06 0.25 -19.06
CA VAL A 137 13.49 1.26 -19.95
C VAL A 137 13.92 0.96 -21.38
N ILE A 138 12.95 0.80 -22.28
CA ILE A 138 13.19 0.82 -23.71
C ILE A 138 13.23 2.29 -24.14
N ALA A 139 14.43 2.79 -24.36
CA ALA A 139 14.62 4.11 -24.93
C ALA A 139 13.91 4.18 -26.29
N HIS A 140 13.02 5.14 -26.46
CA HIS A 140 12.59 5.50 -27.81
C HIS A 140 13.79 6.11 -28.50
N GLY A 141 14.15 5.60 -29.68
CA GLY A 141 15.25 6.14 -30.48
C GLY A 141 15.04 7.61 -30.78
N ALA A 142 15.54 8.49 -29.91
CA ALA A 142 15.81 9.87 -30.24
C ALA A 142 17.04 9.83 -31.15
N LYS A 143 16.80 10.07 -32.44
CA LYS A 143 17.81 10.23 -33.49
C LYS A 143 19.14 10.72 -32.93
N ALA A 144 20.19 9.97 -33.24
CA ALA A 144 21.56 10.43 -33.18
C ALA A 144 21.63 11.85 -33.74
N ARG A 145 21.77 12.85 -32.86
CA ARG A 145 22.21 14.17 -33.25
C ARG A 145 23.73 14.07 -33.35
N HIS A 146 24.20 13.73 -34.53
CA HIS A 146 25.53 14.15 -34.96
C HIS A 146 25.52 15.68 -35.05
N ALA A 147 26.36 16.31 -34.25
CA ALA A 147 26.94 17.61 -34.50
C ALA A 147 28.41 17.53 -34.09
#